data_AF-A0AAU7TJE6-F1
#
_entry.id   AF-A0AAU7TJE6-F1
#
_cell.length_a   1.000
_cell.length_b   1.000
_cell.length_c   1.000
_cell.angle_alpha   90.00
_cell.angle_beta   90.00
_cell.angle_gamma   90.00
#
_symmetry.space_group_name_H-M   'P 1'
#
loop_
_entity.id
_entity.type
_entity.pdbx_description
1 polymer ?
#
loop_
_entity_poly.entity_id
_entity_poly.type
_entity_poly.pdbx_seq_one_letter_code
_entity_poly.pdbx_strand_id
1 'polypeptide(L)'
;MFAESWSLVVPDEPFATTRRGVRHLAGGSLNVMGMAFAAKGSKGESFLAVVVGGGAAFGLVVITSRAWKACQVDIAGSVPNGLTLLFLGLPIALIVNLVLFNIVFRYAGKAFLFSLVAALIAIAIADLALFSWQGTPAASPGICPGNVPPWWPEWIPT
;
A
#
# COMPACT_ATOMS: atom_id res chain seq x y z
N MET A 1 16.79 -3.51 -12.67
CA MET A 1 17.75 -2.70 -11.88
C MET A 1 17.22 -1.28 -11.85
N PHE A 2 16.49 -0.90 -10.80
CA PHE A 2 16.16 0.51 -10.55
C PHE A 2 16.76 0.86 -9.19
N ALA A 3 17.99 1.33 -9.23
CA ALA A 3 18.68 1.95 -8.11
C ALA A 3 18.49 3.46 -8.23
N GLU A 4 17.83 4.02 -7.21
CA GLU A 4 18.19 5.27 -6.50
C GLU A 4 18.81 6.42 -7.31
N SER A 5 18.07 7.54 -7.44
CA SER A 5 18.68 8.87 -7.43
C SER A 5 17.68 9.96 -6.98
N TRP A 6 17.43 10.05 -5.68
CA TRP A 6 16.94 11.30 -5.08
C TRP A 6 18.11 11.94 -4.34
N SER A 7 18.92 12.66 -5.10
CA SER A 7 20.00 13.48 -4.57
C SER A 7 19.39 14.70 -3.86
N LEU A 8 19.60 14.76 -2.55
CA LEU A 8 19.26 15.87 -1.67
C LEU A 8 20.03 17.13 -2.09
N VAL A 9 19.30 18.20 -2.40
CA VAL A 9 19.83 19.56 -2.40
C VAL A 9 19.80 20.05 -0.95
N VAL A 10 20.97 20.11 -0.33
CA VAL A 10 21.19 20.75 0.98
C VAL A 10 21.79 22.13 0.72
N PRO A 11 21.12 23.23 1.11
CA PRO A 11 21.80 24.50 1.29
C PRO A 11 22.30 24.62 2.74
N ASP A 12 23.62 24.80 2.87
CA ASP A 12 24.35 25.26 4.06
C ASP A 12 23.87 26.65 4.49
N GLU A 13 23.64 26.85 5.80
CA GLU A 13 23.96 28.11 6.50
C GLU A 13 24.13 27.81 8.03
N PRO A 14 25.00 28.54 8.76
CA PRO A 14 25.49 28.18 10.08
C PRO A 14 24.91 29.04 11.22
N PHE A 15 25.36 28.74 12.46
CA PHE A 15 25.09 29.43 13.75
C PHE A 15 23.78 29.08 14.49
N ALA A 16 23.87 28.39 15.64
CA ALA A 16 24.26 28.98 16.93
C ALA A 16 23.99 27.99 18.09
N THR A 17 25.02 27.76 18.89
CA THR A 17 24.94 27.06 20.19
C THR A 17 24.03 27.80 21.17
N THR A 18 23.09 27.10 21.80
CA THR A 18 22.58 27.47 23.14
C THR A 18 22.19 26.22 23.94
N ARG A 19 22.88 26.05 25.08
CA ARG A 19 22.60 25.04 26.12
C ARG A 19 21.28 25.35 26.82
N ARG A 20 20.46 24.32 27.08
CA ARG A 20 19.94 23.90 28.40
C ARG A 20 18.66 23.08 28.23
N GLY A 21 18.65 21.88 28.79
CA GLY A 21 17.39 21.15 28.97
C GLY A 21 17.52 19.63 29.07
N VAL A 22 18.47 19.11 29.85
CA VAL A 22 18.36 17.74 30.34
C VAL A 22 17.14 17.69 31.26
N ARG A 23 16.04 17.14 30.78
CA ARG A 23 15.03 16.50 31.62
C ARG A 23 14.90 15.05 31.16
N HIS A 24 15.46 14.17 31.99
CA HIS A 24 15.07 12.78 32.02
C HIS A 24 13.55 12.67 32.17
N LEU A 25 12.91 11.99 31.22
CA LEU A 25 11.79 11.11 31.53
C LEU A 25 11.91 9.87 30.63
N ALA A 26 12.56 8.87 31.22
CA ALA A 26 12.42 7.49 30.80
C ALA A 26 10.94 7.08 30.89
N GLY A 27 10.51 6.16 30.01
CA GLY A 27 9.26 5.43 30.18
C GLY A 27 8.11 5.80 29.24
N GLY A 28 8.38 6.05 27.95
CA GLY A 28 7.35 6.12 26.92
C GLY A 28 7.09 4.75 26.30
N SER A 29 6.28 3.94 26.96
CA SER A 29 5.85 2.60 26.54
C SER A 29 5.42 2.56 25.06
N LEU A 30 6.05 1.69 24.25
CA LEU A 30 5.65 1.32 22.88
C LEU A 30 4.16 0.97 22.75
N ASN A 31 3.47 0.70 23.87
CA ASN A 31 2.04 0.47 23.95
C ASN A 31 1.17 1.68 23.57
N VAL A 32 1.69 2.92 23.64
CA VAL A 32 0.91 4.13 23.30
C VAL A 32 0.66 4.23 21.79
N MET A 33 1.58 3.72 20.96
CA MET A 33 1.42 3.71 19.50
C MET A 33 0.33 2.71 19.03
N GLY A 34 0.07 1.66 19.82
CA GLY A 34 -0.97 0.66 19.54
C GLY A 34 -2.39 1.11 19.90
N MET A 35 -2.55 2.02 20.86
CA MET A 35 -3.86 2.51 21.30
C MET A 35 -4.39 3.72 20.53
N ALA A 36 -3.54 4.41 19.75
CA ALA A 36 -3.96 5.57 18.95
C ALA A 36 -4.85 5.20 17.74
N PHE A 37 -4.91 3.91 17.36
CA PHE A 37 -5.82 3.41 16.33
C PHE A 37 -7.19 2.99 16.85
N ALA A 38 -7.43 3.06 18.17
CA ALA A 38 -8.78 2.99 18.74
C ALA A 38 -9.53 4.31 18.48
N ALA A 39 -9.65 4.65 17.20
CA ALA A 39 -10.57 5.65 16.73
C ALA A 39 -11.97 5.17 17.11
N LYS A 40 -12.72 6.00 17.82
CA LYS A 40 -14.18 5.89 17.90
C LYS A 40 -14.76 6.20 16.51
N GLY A 41 -14.47 5.37 15.52
CA GLY A 41 -15.11 5.43 14.21
C GLY A 41 -16.58 5.10 14.40
N SER A 42 -17.46 5.88 13.79
CA SER A 42 -18.84 5.49 13.62
C SER A 42 -18.86 4.08 13.01
N LYS A 43 -19.78 3.20 13.45
CA LYS A 43 -19.92 1.85 12.87
C LYS A 43 -20.00 1.88 11.34
N GLY A 44 -20.53 2.97 10.77
CA GLY A 44 -20.57 3.20 9.33
C GLY A 44 -19.20 3.44 8.68
N GLU A 45 -18.28 4.15 9.34
CA GLU A 45 -16.93 4.40 8.81
C GLU A 45 -16.10 3.11 8.78
N SER A 46 -16.16 2.30 9.84
CA SER A 46 -15.51 0.99 9.88
C SER A 46 -16.08 0.04 8.81
N PHE A 47 -17.40 0.06 8.62
CA PHE A 47 -18.04 -0.73 7.57
C PHE A 47 -17.61 -0.28 6.17
N LEU A 48 -17.58 1.03 5.92
CA LEU A 48 -17.09 1.58 4.65
C LEU A 48 -15.63 1.21 4.39
N ALA A 49 -14.77 1.30 5.41
CA ALA A 49 -13.38 0.89 5.29
C ALA A 49 -13.24 -0.58 4.87
N VAL A 50 -14.02 -1.47 5.49
CA VAL A 50 -14.00 -2.91 5.17
C VAL A 50 -14.56 -3.19 3.78
N VAL A 51 -15.67 -2.57 3.38
CA VAL A 51 -16.28 -2.78 2.06
C VAL A 51 -15.36 -2.24 0.96
N VAL A 52 -14.86 -1.02 1.11
CA VAL A 52 -14.00 -0.36 0.11
C VAL A 52 -12.63 -1.03 0.07
N GLY A 53 -11.97 -1.15 1.22
CA GLY A 53 -10.63 -1.73 1.31
C GLY A 53 -10.62 -3.23 0.99
N GLY A 54 -11.62 -3.97 1.47
CA GLY A 54 -11.78 -5.40 1.17
C GLY A 54 -12.15 -5.65 -0.29
N GLY A 55 -13.05 -4.84 -0.87
CA GLY A 55 -13.40 -4.91 -2.28
C GLY A 55 -12.20 -4.62 -3.19
N ALA A 56 -11.43 -3.57 -2.86
CA ALA A 56 -10.20 -3.21 -3.58
C ALA A 56 -9.14 -4.33 -3.48
N ALA A 57 -8.89 -4.84 -2.28
CA ALA A 57 -7.95 -5.95 -2.07
C ALA A 57 -8.34 -7.22 -2.84
N PHE A 58 -9.63 -7.56 -2.85
CA PHE A 58 -10.13 -8.68 -3.65
C PHE A 58 -9.97 -8.42 -5.15
N GLY A 59 -10.28 -7.21 -5.61
CA GLY A 59 -10.05 -6.79 -7.00
C GLY A 59 -8.59 -6.93 -7.42
N LEU A 60 -7.66 -6.52 -6.56
CA LEU A 60 -6.22 -6.67 -6.78
C LEU A 60 -5.80 -8.14 -6.91
N VAL A 61 -6.34 -9.03 -6.06
CA VAL A 61 -6.07 -10.47 -6.17
C VAL A 61 -6.60 -11.05 -7.49
N VAL A 62 -7.81 -10.67 -7.89
CA VAL A 62 -8.43 -11.15 -9.14
C VAL A 62 -7.64 -10.69 -10.36
N ILE A 63 -7.26 -9.41 -10.42
CA ILE A 63 -6.53 -8.87 -11.57
C ILE A 63 -5.13 -9.47 -11.67
N THR A 64 -4.46 -9.67 -10.53
CA THR A 64 -3.16 -10.35 -10.46
C THR A 64 -3.24 -11.80 -10.90
N SER A 65 -4.25 -12.54 -10.44
CA SER A 65 -4.48 -13.92 -10.87
C SER A 65 -4.70 -14.02 -12.38
N ARG A 66 -5.48 -13.09 -12.97
CA ARG A 66 -5.70 -13.04 -14.41
C ARG A 66 -4.42 -12.71 -15.18
N ALA A 67 -3.62 -11.77 -14.68
CA ALA A 67 -2.34 -11.40 -15.29
C ALA A 67 -1.38 -12.60 -15.30
N TRP A 68 -1.22 -13.29 -14.18
CA TRP A 68 -0.36 -14.47 -14.08
C TRP A 68 -0.82 -15.61 -14.99
N LYS A 69 -2.14 -15.85 -15.11
CA LYS A 69 -2.67 -16.85 -16.05
C LYS A 69 -2.43 -16.48 -17.51
N ALA A 70 -2.52 -15.20 -17.85
CA ALA A 70 -2.25 -14.73 -19.21
C ALA A 70 -0.76 -14.82 -19.55
N CYS A 71 0.13 -14.60 -18.57
CA CYS A 71 1.57 -14.53 -18.76
C CYS A 71 2.34 -15.78 -18.30
N GLN A 72 1.63 -16.84 -17.90
CA GLN A 72 2.20 -18.11 -17.41
C GLN A 72 3.30 -17.89 -16.35
N VAL A 73 3.06 -16.96 -15.44
CA VAL A 73 4.00 -16.62 -14.36
C VAL A 73 3.97 -17.73 -13.32
N ASP A 74 5.13 -18.31 -13.01
CA ASP A 74 5.28 -19.32 -11.96
C ASP A 74 6.26 -18.80 -10.89
N ILE A 75 5.73 -18.50 -9.70
CA ILE A 75 6.51 -17.92 -8.60
C ILE A 75 7.06 -19.01 -7.68
N ALA A 76 6.41 -20.18 -7.61
CA ALA A 76 6.66 -21.13 -6.54
C ALA A 76 6.70 -22.59 -6.96
N GLY A 77 6.60 -22.92 -8.26
CA GLY A 77 6.82 -24.25 -8.84
C GLY A 77 5.86 -25.35 -8.34
N SER A 78 5.94 -25.70 -7.06
CA SER A 78 5.08 -26.70 -6.39
C SER A 78 3.85 -26.11 -5.70
N VAL A 79 3.84 -24.81 -5.38
CA VAL A 79 2.70 -24.16 -4.71
C VAL A 79 1.82 -23.47 -5.75
N PRO A 80 0.51 -23.78 -5.79
CA PRO A 80 -0.43 -23.05 -6.62
C PRO A 80 -0.37 -21.55 -6.35
N ASN A 81 -0.06 -20.77 -7.39
CA ASN A 81 -0.09 -19.31 -7.41
C ASN A 81 -1.35 -18.68 -6.79
N GLY A 82 -2.50 -19.35 -6.89
CA GLY A 82 -3.74 -18.89 -6.25
C GLY A 82 -3.68 -18.92 -4.72
N LEU A 83 -2.99 -19.91 -4.14
CA LEU A 83 -2.80 -20.00 -2.69
C LEU A 83 -1.88 -18.90 -2.18
N THR A 84 -0.78 -18.61 -2.87
CA THR A 84 0.12 -17.52 -2.46
C THR A 84 -0.60 -16.16 -2.54
N LEU A 85 -1.40 -15.90 -3.58
CA LEU A 85 -2.20 -14.69 -3.66
C LEU A 85 -3.26 -14.58 -2.55
N LEU A 86 -3.88 -15.70 -2.15
CA LEU A 86 -4.90 -15.69 -1.09
C LEU A 86 -4.32 -15.58 0.32
N PHE A 87 -3.18 -16.22 0.59
CA PHE A 87 -2.59 -16.27 1.94
C PHE A 87 -1.57 -15.16 2.20
N LEU A 88 -0.95 -14.61 1.16
CA LEU A 88 0.03 -13.53 1.27
C LEU A 88 -0.50 -12.23 0.63
N GLY A 89 -1.00 -12.31 -0.61
CA GLY A 89 -1.46 -11.12 -1.34
C GLY A 89 -2.68 -10.46 -0.69
N LEU A 90 -3.74 -11.24 -0.43
CA LEU A 90 -4.99 -10.73 0.12
C LEU A 90 -4.82 -10.08 1.50
N PRO A 91 -4.12 -10.69 2.49
CA PRO A 91 -3.97 -10.07 3.80
C PRO A 91 -3.14 -8.80 3.77
N ILE A 92 -2.07 -8.76 2.96
CA ILE A 92 -1.23 -7.56 2.81
C ILE A 92 -2.05 -6.42 2.19
N ALA A 93 -2.73 -6.68 1.07
CA ALA A 93 -3.56 -5.68 0.40
C ALA A 93 -4.67 -5.17 1.32
N LEU A 94 -5.32 -6.05 2.08
CA LEU A 94 -6.39 -5.69 3.00
C LEU A 94 -5.87 -4.77 4.13
N ILE A 95 -4.73 -5.09 4.74
CA ILE A 95 -4.14 -4.25 5.80
C ILE A 95 -3.76 -2.88 5.23
N VAL A 96 -3.06 -2.85 4.09
CA VAL A 96 -2.64 -1.60 3.44
C VAL A 96 -3.86 -0.73 3.12
N ASN A 97 -4.88 -1.29 2.49
CA ASN A 97 -6.06 -0.55 2.07
C ASN A 97 -6.90 -0.07 3.26
N LEU A 98 -7.03 -0.86 4.33
CA LEU A 98 -7.69 -0.42 5.56
C LEU A 98 -6.94 0.72 6.25
N VAL A 99 -5.62 0.62 6.36
CA VAL A 99 -4.79 1.66 6.99
C VAL A 99 -4.85 2.95 6.17
N LEU A 100 -4.66 2.86 4.85
CA LEU A 100 -4.75 4.02 3.96
C LEU A 100 -6.13 4.68 4.02
N PHE A 101 -7.20 3.88 3.93
CA PHE A 101 -8.56 4.41 4.03
C PHE A 101 -8.73 5.19 5.33
N ASN A 102 -8.37 4.62 6.48
CA ASN A 102 -8.55 5.28 7.77
C ASN A 102 -7.70 6.54 7.93
N ILE A 103 -6.47 6.54 7.42
CA ILE A 103 -5.61 7.73 7.45
C ILE A 103 -6.23 8.81 6.54
N VAL A 104 -6.36 8.52 5.25
CA VAL A 104 -6.77 9.53 4.26
C VAL A 104 -8.17 10.05 4.55
N PHE A 105 -9.11 9.17 4.90
CA PHE A 105 -10.49 9.55 5.17
C PHE A 105 -10.60 10.49 6.39
N ARG A 106 -9.73 10.33 7.39
CA ARG A 106 -9.70 11.20 8.58
C ARG A 106 -8.95 12.51 8.35
N TYR A 107 -7.92 12.51 7.50
CA TYR A 107 -7.10 13.71 7.24
C TYR A 107 -7.66 14.61 6.12
N ALA A 108 -8.48 14.08 5.21
CA ALA A 108 -9.01 14.82 4.06
C ALA A 108 -10.12 15.85 4.40
N GLY A 109 -10.57 15.92 5.65
CA GLY A 109 -11.36 17.05 6.17
C GLY A 109 -12.88 16.84 6.23
N LYS A 110 -13.63 17.95 6.33
CA LYS A 110 -15.07 17.98 6.72
C LYS A 110 -16.04 17.45 5.67
N ALA A 111 -15.62 17.31 4.41
CA ALA A 111 -16.51 16.91 3.31
C ALA A 111 -16.34 15.41 3.01
N PHE A 112 -17.35 14.63 3.41
CA PHE A 112 -17.38 13.16 3.28
C PHE A 112 -16.99 12.67 1.87
N LEU A 113 -17.52 13.28 0.81
CA LEU A 113 -17.23 12.87 -0.56
C LEU A 113 -15.78 13.14 -0.98
N PHE A 114 -15.20 14.27 -0.57
CA PHE A 114 -13.80 14.56 -0.86
C PHE A 114 -12.87 13.60 -0.14
N SER A 115 -13.17 13.28 1.14
CA SER A 115 -12.43 12.28 1.89
C SER A 115 -12.52 10.88 1.29
N LEU A 116 -13.70 10.50 0.79
CA LEU A 116 -13.91 9.23 0.11
C LEU A 116 -13.11 9.15 -1.20
N VAL A 117 -13.19 10.18 -2.05
CA VAL A 117 -12.46 10.21 -3.32
C VAL A 117 -10.96 10.20 -3.10
N ALA A 118 -10.46 10.99 -2.15
CA ALA A 118 -9.04 10.98 -1.79
C ALA A 118 -8.58 9.60 -1.31
N ALA A 119 -9.38 8.93 -0.46
CA ALA A 119 -9.08 7.59 0.02
C ALA A 119 -9.06 6.56 -1.12
N LEU A 120 -10.02 6.63 -2.04
CA LEU A 120 -10.06 5.76 -3.22
C LEU A 120 -8.84 5.95 -4.13
N ILE A 121 -8.42 7.18 -4.36
CA ILE A 121 -7.22 7.47 -5.16
C ILE A 121 -5.97 6.90 -4.47
N ALA A 122 -5.84 7.10 -3.16
CA ALA A 122 -4.70 6.57 -2.41
C ALA A 122 -4.66 5.04 -2.46
N ILE A 123 -5.81 4.37 -2.28
CA ILE A 123 -5.93 2.92 -2.41
C ILE A 123 -5.55 2.47 -3.82
N ALA A 124 -6.06 3.12 -4.87
CA ALA A 124 -5.74 2.76 -6.25
C ALA A 124 -4.23 2.85 -6.53
N ILE A 125 -3.56 3.89 -6.04
CA ILE A 125 -2.10 4.05 -6.17
C ILE A 125 -1.36 2.95 -5.40
N ALA A 126 -1.80 2.62 -4.18
CA ALA A 126 -1.20 1.55 -3.40
C ALA A 126 -1.38 0.18 -4.08
N ASP A 127 -2.59 -0.12 -4.58
CA ASP A 127 -2.88 -1.35 -5.31
C ASP A 127 -2.03 -1.47 -6.60
N LEU A 128 -1.81 -0.36 -7.31
CA LEU A 128 -0.90 -0.31 -8.46
C LEU A 128 0.55 -0.62 -8.06
N ALA A 129 1.03 -0.04 -6.96
CA ALA A 129 2.36 -0.33 -6.44
C ALA A 129 2.50 -1.80 -5.97
N LEU A 130 1.47 -2.35 -5.33
CA LEU A 130 1.42 -3.76 -4.95
C LEU A 130 1.37 -4.68 -6.18
N PHE A 131 0.64 -4.28 -7.23
CA PHE A 131 0.60 -5.00 -8.50
C PHE A 131 1.95 -4.96 -9.21
N SER A 132 2.65 -3.83 -9.23
CA SER A 132 4.02 -3.72 -9.76
C SER A 132 5.00 -4.62 -9.00
N TRP A 133 4.84 -4.69 -7.66
CA TRP A 133 5.73 -5.49 -6.84
C TRP A 133 5.48 -7.00 -6.94
N GLN A 134 4.21 -7.43 -6.88
CA GLN A 134 3.82 -8.86 -6.81
C GLN A 134 3.24 -9.40 -8.12
N GLY A 135 2.58 -8.57 -8.90
CA GLY A 135 1.93 -8.93 -10.17
C GLY A 135 2.92 -9.10 -11.32
N THR A 136 4.01 -8.33 -11.32
CA THR A 136 5.05 -8.32 -12.36
C THR A 136 6.45 -8.64 -11.82
N PRO A 137 6.65 -9.79 -11.13
CA PRO A 137 7.95 -10.12 -10.57
C PRO A 137 8.94 -10.35 -11.71
N ALA A 138 9.87 -9.42 -11.93
CA ALA A 138 10.83 -9.46 -13.03
C ALA A 138 11.75 -10.70 -13.02
N ALA A 139 11.80 -11.41 -11.89
CA ALA A 139 12.59 -12.62 -11.70
C ALA A 139 11.84 -13.93 -12.06
N SER A 140 10.52 -13.90 -12.29
CA SER A 140 9.76 -15.11 -12.65
C SER A 140 9.77 -15.33 -14.16
N PRO A 141 10.03 -16.57 -14.63
CA PRO A 141 9.96 -16.89 -16.05
C PRO A 141 8.50 -16.80 -16.52
N GLY A 142 8.21 -15.82 -17.36
CA GLY A 142 6.89 -15.64 -17.98
C GLY A 142 7.01 -15.43 -19.49
N ILE A 143 5.90 -15.63 -20.20
CA ILE A 143 5.84 -15.44 -21.66
C ILE A 143 5.63 -13.96 -22.05
N CYS A 144 5.24 -13.12 -21.11
CA CYS A 144 5.01 -11.70 -21.34
C CYS A 144 6.25 -10.87 -20.96
N PRO A 145 6.64 -9.85 -21.76
CA PRO A 145 7.68 -8.91 -21.37
C PRO A 145 7.26 -8.18 -20.09
N GLY A 146 8.09 -8.26 -19.05
CA GLY A 146 7.80 -7.66 -17.74
C GLY A 146 6.59 -8.28 -17.02
N ASN A 147 6.10 -9.45 -17.43
CA ASN A 147 4.91 -10.10 -16.85
C ASN A 147 3.62 -9.27 -16.91
N VAL A 148 3.57 -8.30 -17.83
CA VAL A 148 2.39 -7.45 -18.08
C VAL A 148 1.53 -8.09 -19.16
N PRO A 149 0.23 -8.33 -18.92
CA PRO A 149 -0.64 -8.96 -19.89
C PRO A 149 -1.00 -8.01 -21.05
N PRO A 150 -1.32 -8.53 -22.26
CA PRO A 150 -1.57 -7.72 -23.45
C PRO A 150 -2.86 -6.88 -23.39
N TRP A 151 -3.74 -7.17 -22.44
CA TRP A 151 -4.95 -6.36 -22.17
C TRP A 151 -4.68 -5.22 -21.18
N TRP A 152 -3.49 -5.14 -20.58
CA TRP A 152 -3.14 -4.07 -19.66
C TRP A 152 -2.97 -2.75 -20.43
N PRO A 153 -3.55 -1.65 -19.94
CA PRO A 153 -3.41 -0.36 -20.60
C PRO A 153 -1.97 0.18 -20.51
N GLU A 154 -1.44 0.68 -21.64
CA GLU A 154 -0.06 1.19 -21.74
C GLU A 154 0.18 2.49 -20.96
N TRP A 155 -0.88 3.23 -20.60
CA TRP A 155 -0.77 4.50 -19.87
C TRP A 155 -0.63 4.34 -18.36
N ILE A 156 -0.77 3.12 -17.83
CA ILE A 156 -0.63 2.83 -16.40
C ILE A 156 0.78 2.30 -16.14
N PRO A 157 1.55 2.92 -15.23
CA PRO A 157 2.88 2.43 -14.87
C PRO A 157 2.80 1.04 -14.19
N THR A 158 3.70 0.16 -14.60
CA THR A 158 3.91 -1.21 -14.07
C THR A 158 5.31 -1.37 -13.54
#